data_AF-A0A252F5Y9-F1
#
_entry.id   AF-A0A252F5Y9-F1
#
_cell.length_a   1.000
_cell.length_b   1.000
_cell.length_c   1.000
_cell.angle_alpha   90.00
_cell.angle_beta   90.00
_cell.angle_gamma   90.00
#
_symmetry.space_group_name_H-M   'P 1'
#
loop_
_entity.id
_entity.type
_entity.pdbx_description
1 polymer ?
#
loop_
_entity_poly.entity_id
_entity_poly.type
_entity_poly.pdbx_seq_one_letter_code
_entity_poly.pdbx_strand_id
1 'polypeptide(L)'
;MGNSEDMRKAIDVLNEVKESIINAYMAKTGLSHARIANLMSNETWMNAKKAVELGFADGILFEDADSDDDPDEEEDTGEDNDEEPLRMEAQMYSTRRMGQVILNRLGVSDQVQQEPVDTSLEKLDGGVLSQPIIGMDGTTEDGSVPYLILQKQLECLR
;
A
#
# COMPACT_ATOMS: atom_id res chain seq x y z
N MET A 1 1.22 -25.19 -30.56
CA MET A 1 2.64 -25.18 -30.98
C MET A 1 2.93 -23.83 -31.61
N GLY A 2 3.98 -23.15 -31.17
CA GLY A 2 4.34 -21.82 -31.69
C GLY A 2 5.08 -21.90 -33.03
N ASN A 3 4.86 -20.92 -33.90
CA ASN A 3 5.53 -20.81 -35.19
C ASN A 3 6.99 -20.33 -35.01
N SER A 4 7.93 -20.92 -35.74
CA SER A 4 9.36 -20.56 -35.66
C SER A 4 9.62 -19.10 -36.04
N GLU A 5 8.84 -18.55 -36.96
CA GLU A 5 8.97 -17.15 -37.38
C GLU A 5 8.58 -16.19 -36.26
N ASP A 6 7.54 -16.51 -35.51
CA ASP A 6 7.08 -15.67 -34.40
C ASP A 6 8.08 -15.70 -33.23
N MET A 7 8.73 -16.85 -33.00
CA MET A 7 9.81 -16.95 -32.01
C MET A 7 11.04 -16.10 -32.39
N ARG A 8 11.40 -16.01 -33.69
CA ARG A 8 12.48 -15.13 -34.14
C ARG A 8 12.15 -13.66 -33.93
N LYS A 9 10.93 -13.23 -34.31
CA LYS A 9 10.48 -11.86 -34.06
C LYS A 9 10.51 -11.52 -32.56
N ALA A 10 10.11 -12.46 -31.71
CA ALA A 10 10.19 -12.25 -30.26
C ALA A 10 11.64 -12.05 -29.79
N ILE A 11 12.60 -12.82 -30.31
CA ILE A 11 14.03 -12.64 -30.00
C ILE A 11 14.52 -11.25 -30.42
N ASP A 12 14.13 -10.77 -31.60
CA ASP A 12 14.55 -9.46 -32.09
C ASP A 12 14.04 -8.33 -31.18
N VAL A 13 12.77 -8.39 -30.79
CA VAL A 13 12.17 -7.45 -29.83
C VAL A 13 12.91 -7.49 -28.49
N LEU A 14 13.24 -8.68 -27.98
CA LEU A 14 13.96 -8.81 -26.71
C LEU A 14 15.38 -8.25 -26.80
N ASN A 15 16.06 -8.38 -27.94
CA ASN A 15 17.38 -7.79 -28.15
C ASN A 15 17.31 -6.26 -28.19
N GLU A 16 16.29 -5.68 -28.81
CA GLU A 16 16.06 -4.23 -28.80
C GLU A 16 15.82 -3.70 -27.39
N VAL A 17 14.96 -4.36 -26.62
CA VAL A 17 14.70 -4.02 -25.22
C VAL A 17 15.99 -4.13 -24.39
N LYS A 18 16.77 -5.20 -24.55
CA LYS A 18 18.06 -5.36 -23.87
C LYS A 18 19.00 -4.18 -24.16
N GLU A 19 19.12 -3.78 -25.42
CA GLU A 19 19.98 -2.67 -25.82
C GLU A 19 19.52 -1.34 -25.22
N SER A 20 18.20 -1.09 -25.18
CA SER A 20 17.62 0.11 -24.56
C SER A 20 17.99 0.23 -23.07
N ILE A 21 17.97 -0.89 -22.34
CA ILE A 21 18.27 -0.94 -20.91
C ILE A 21 19.77 -0.75 -20.67
N ILE A 22 20.63 -1.37 -21.49
CA ILE A 22 22.08 -1.20 -21.40
C ILE A 22 22.46 0.27 -21.60
N ASN A 23 21.88 0.94 -22.58
CA ASN A 23 22.14 2.35 -22.84
C ASN A 23 21.76 3.25 -21.65
N ALA A 24 20.63 2.98 -21.00
CA ALA A 24 20.23 3.69 -19.79
C ALA A 24 21.24 3.51 -18.64
N TYR A 25 21.69 2.28 -18.40
CA TYR A 25 22.70 2.02 -17.37
C TYR A 25 24.08 2.56 -17.72
N MET A 26 24.49 2.56 -19.00
CA MET A 26 25.72 3.22 -19.43
C MET A 26 25.69 4.71 -19.10
N ALA A 27 24.57 5.37 -19.39
CA ALA A 27 24.39 6.79 -19.10
C ALA A 27 24.42 7.08 -17.58
N LYS A 28 23.87 6.18 -16.75
CA LYS A 28 23.84 6.35 -15.29
C LYS A 28 25.18 6.01 -14.61
N THR A 29 25.79 4.89 -14.98
CA THR A 29 26.97 4.31 -14.28
C THR A 29 28.30 4.72 -14.89
N GLY A 30 28.32 5.11 -16.18
CA GLY A 30 29.56 5.34 -16.94
C GLY A 30 30.35 4.06 -17.26
N LEU A 31 29.81 2.87 -16.95
CA LEU A 31 30.45 1.60 -17.28
C LEU A 31 30.37 1.29 -18.78
N SER A 32 31.28 0.44 -19.26
CA SER A 32 31.28 0.02 -20.66
C SER A 32 30.09 -0.88 -20.99
N HIS A 33 29.60 -0.79 -22.22
CA HIS A 33 28.51 -1.62 -22.75
C HIS A 33 28.71 -3.11 -22.45
N ALA A 34 29.88 -3.65 -22.81
CA ALA A 34 30.21 -5.06 -22.61
C ALA A 34 30.18 -5.48 -21.14
N ARG A 35 30.55 -4.57 -20.21
CA ARG A 35 30.50 -4.87 -18.78
C ARG A 35 29.06 -4.99 -18.29
N ILE A 36 28.19 -4.07 -18.68
CA ILE A 36 26.78 -4.08 -18.30
C ILE A 36 26.05 -5.26 -18.95
N ALA A 37 26.32 -5.54 -20.23
CA ALA A 37 25.78 -6.69 -20.94
C ALA A 37 26.13 -8.01 -20.24
N ASN A 38 27.37 -8.16 -19.78
CA ASN A 38 27.80 -9.33 -19.01
C ASN A 38 27.12 -9.41 -17.63
N LEU A 39 26.98 -8.29 -16.92
CA LEU A 39 26.29 -8.25 -15.63
C LEU A 39 24.81 -8.64 -15.76
N MET A 40 24.13 -8.17 -16.81
CA MET A 40 22.75 -8.56 -17.13
C MET A 40 22.65 -10.02 -17.53
N SER A 41 23.52 -10.51 -18.42
CA SER A 41 23.49 -11.91 -18.87
C SER A 41 23.81 -12.92 -17.77
N ASN A 42 24.58 -12.53 -16.77
CA ASN A 42 24.88 -13.36 -15.60
C ASN A 42 23.88 -13.17 -14.45
N GLU A 43 22.86 -12.34 -14.62
CA GLU A 43 21.87 -12.01 -13.58
C GLU A 43 22.55 -11.67 -12.24
N THR A 44 23.42 -10.66 -12.26
CA THR A 44 24.27 -10.36 -11.09
C THR A 44 23.50 -9.64 -9.98
N TRP A 45 23.56 -10.19 -8.76
CA TRP A 45 23.07 -9.54 -7.53
C TRP A 45 24.24 -8.93 -6.75
N MET A 46 24.04 -7.74 -6.18
CA MET A 46 25.10 -7.03 -5.42
C MET A 46 24.52 -6.28 -4.22
N ASN A 47 25.37 -6.05 -3.22
CA ASN A 47 25.03 -5.27 -2.02
C ASN A 47 24.94 -3.76 -2.34
N ALA A 48 24.22 -3.00 -1.52
CA ALA A 48 24.04 -1.55 -1.63
C ALA A 48 25.37 -0.79 -1.76
N LYS A 49 26.38 -1.12 -0.93
CA LYS A 49 27.71 -0.50 -1.01
C LYS A 49 28.33 -0.64 -2.40
N LYS A 50 28.30 -1.87 -2.93
CA LYS A 50 28.84 -2.20 -4.25
C LYS A 50 28.03 -1.55 -5.39
N ALA A 51 26.71 -1.39 -5.20
CA ALA A 51 25.87 -0.68 -6.16
C ALA A 51 26.21 0.81 -6.22
N VAL A 52 26.51 1.43 -5.07
CA VAL A 52 26.98 2.82 -5.01
C VAL A 52 28.37 2.96 -5.64
N GLU A 53 29.32 2.08 -5.30
CA GLU A 53 30.67 2.08 -5.89
C GLU A 53 30.66 1.97 -7.43
N LEU A 54 29.78 1.12 -7.96
CA LEU A 54 29.64 0.92 -9.40
C LEU A 54 28.73 1.97 -10.08
N GLY A 55 28.22 2.94 -9.33
CA GLY A 55 27.39 4.04 -9.84
C GLY A 55 25.96 3.62 -10.21
N PHE A 56 25.51 2.44 -9.79
CA PHE A 56 24.11 2.02 -9.94
C PHE A 56 23.18 2.75 -8.96
N ALA A 57 23.69 3.19 -7.81
CA ALA A 57 22.98 3.95 -6.80
C ALA A 57 23.75 5.21 -6.40
N ASP A 58 23.04 6.24 -5.95
CA ASP A 58 23.63 7.52 -5.57
C ASP A 58 24.10 7.55 -4.09
N GLY A 59 23.54 6.70 -3.21
CA GLY A 59 23.89 6.63 -1.80
C GLY A 59 23.05 5.61 -1.01
N ILE A 60 23.35 5.43 0.27
CA ILE A 60 22.63 4.55 1.21
C ILE A 60 21.97 5.44 2.26
N LEU A 61 20.67 5.25 2.52
CA LEU A 61 19.87 6.22 3.29
C LEU A 61 19.93 6.03 4.82
N PHE A 62 20.31 4.84 5.30
CA PHE A 62 20.15 4.46 6.72
C PHE A 62 21.46 4.04 7.41
N GLU A 63 22.62 4.22 6.79
CA GLU A 63 23.90 3.79 7.39
C GLU A 63 24.46 4.77 8.44
N ASP A 64 23.92 5.99 8.52
CA ASP A 64 24.37 7.03 9.44
C ASP A 64 23.71 6.98 10.83
N ALA A 65 22.82 6.00 11.09
CA ALA A 65 22.06 5.93 12.35
C ALA A 65 22.69 5.04 13.45
N ASP A 66 23.69 4.21 13.12
CA ASP A 66 24.24 3.20 14.04
C ASP A 66 25.77 3.31 14.23
N SER A 67 26.35 4.50 14.03
CA SER A 67 27.78 4.75 14.33
C SER A 67 27.94 5.74 15.47
N ASP A 68 27.26 5.48 16.59
CA ASP A 68 27.72 5.93 17.90
C ASP A 68 28.81 4.94 18.36
N ASP A 69 30.05 5.38 18.18
CA ASP A 69 31.29 4.77 18.64
C ASP A 69 31.35 4.92 20.18
N ASP A 70 30.99 3.87 20.92
CA ASP A 70 31.33 3.72 22.34
C ASP A 70 32.09 2.39 22.51
N PRO A 71 33.41 2.42 22.79
CA PRO A 71 34.15 1.24 23.17
C PRO A 71 34.05 1.08 24.68
N ASP A 72 33.37 0.04 25.16
CA ASP A 72 33.90 -0.91 26.16
C ASP A 72 32.79 -1.73 26.85
N GLU A 73 33.16 -2.99 27.11
CA GLU A 73 32.61 -3.97 28.07
C GLU A 73 31.44 -4.87 27.63
N GLU A 74 31.77 -6.16 27.54
CA GLU A 74 30.82 -7.27 27.56
C GLU A 74 30.19 -7.41 28.95
N GLU A 75 28.86 -7.56 29.03
CA GLU A 75 28.26 -8.52 29.95
C GLU A 75 26.84 -8.97 29.52
N ASP A 76 26.68 -10.28 29.58
CA ASP A 76 25.47 -11.09 29.50
C ASP A 76 24.44 -10.69 30.57
N THR A 77 23.17 -10.51 30.16
CA THR A 77 21.95 -11.10 30.74
C THR A 77 20.73 -10.23 30.41
N GLY A 78 19.66 -10.87 29.93
CA GLY A 78 18.45 -10.18 29.49
C GLY A 78 17.55 -9.72 30.63
N GLU A 79 16.74 -8.70 30.38
CA GLU A 79 15.36 -8.55 30.86
C GLU A 79 14.73 -7.26 30.27
N ASP A 80 13.47 -7.40 29.86
CA ASP A 80 12.37 -6.43 29.82
C ASP A 80 12.61 -5.04 29.19
N ASN A 81 12.25 -4.91 27.91
CA ASN A 81 11.91 -3.60 27.32
C ASN A 81 10.41 -3.34 27.50
N ASP A 82 10.06 -2.58 28.53
CA ASP A 82 8.79 -1.87 28.66
C ASP A 82 8.75 -0.71 27.63
N GLU A 83 8.41 -1.02 26.37
CA GLU A 83 8.12 0.02 25.39
C GLU A 83 6.74 0.63 25.68
N GLU A 84 6.72 1.87 26.14
CA GLU A 84 5.52 2.70 26.26
C GLU A 84 4.76 2.70 24.91
N PRO A 85 3.48 2.28 24.89
CA PRO A 85 2.74 2.13 23.66
C PRO A 85 2.58 3.49 22.97
N LEU A 86 2.94 3.53 21.68
CA LEU A 86 2.73 4.66 20.78
C LEU A 86 1.31 5.23 20.97
N ARG A 87 1.22 6.45 21.53
CA ARG A 87 -0.03 7.21 21.62
C ARG A 87 -0.46 7.65 20.22
N MET A 88 -1.13 6.76 19.50
CA MET A 88 -1.74 7.08 18.22
C MET A 88 -3.09 7.76 18.47
N GLU A 89 -3.11 9.08 18.37
CA GLU A 89 -4.35 9.84 18.48
C GLU A 89 -5.21 9.55 17.24
N ALA A 90 -6.28 8.79 17.44
CA ALA A 90 -7.23 8.40 16.39
C ALA A 90 -7.97 9.64 15.89
N GLN A 91 -7.39 10.31 14.88
CA GLN A 91 -8.05 11.42 14.21
C GLN A 91 -9.25 10.86 13.45
N MET A 92 -10.44 11.13 13.97
CA MET A 92 -11.70 10.76 13.36
C MET A 92 -11.86 11.49 12.01
N TYR A 93 -11.49 10.83 10.92
CA TYR A 93 -11.75 11.28 9.55
C TYR A 93 -13.25 11.09 9.22
N SER A 94 -14.11 11.90 9.87
CA SER A 94 -15.51 11.99 9.49
C SER A 94 -15.63 12.82 8.21
N THR A 95 -16.28 12.28 7.18
CA THR A 95 -16.60 12.98 5.94
C THR A 95 -17.28 14.32 6.19
N ARG A 96 -18.08 14.42 7.27
CA ARG A 96 -18.72 15.68 7.69
C ARG A 96 -17.69 16.72 8.17
N ARG A 97 -16.67 16.31 8.93
CA ARG A 97 -15.59 17.21 9.37
C ARG A 97 -14.72 17.65 8.20
N MET A 98 -14.38 16.74 7.28
CA MET A 98 -13.60 17.09 6.09
C MET A 98 -14.37 18.06 5.19
N GLY A 99 -15.67 17.85 4.99
CA GLY A 99 -16.52 18.74 4.20
C GLY A 99 -16.56 20.18 4.74
N GLN A 100 -16.68 20.35 6.06
CA GLN A 100 -16.69 21.67 6.69
C GLN A 100 -15.36 22.43 6.49
N VAL A 101 -14.22 21.73 6.56
CA VAL A 101 -12.89 22.32 6.35
C VAL A 101 -12.73 22.78 4.89
N ILE A 102 -13.23 21.99 3.93
CA ILE A 102 -13.21 22.35 2.51
C ILE A 102 -14.10 23.57 2.23
N LEU A 103 -15.31 23.62 2.80
CA LEU A 103 -16.22 24.77 2.67
C LEU A 103 -15.62 26.07 3.22
N ASN A 104 -15.01 26.00 4.41
CA ASN A 104 -14.31 27.15 5.02
C ASN A 104 -13.15 27.65 4.14
N ARG A 105 -12.45 26.74 3.44
CA ARG A 105 -11.34 27.09 2.53
C ARG A 105 -11.83 27.67 1.20
N LEU A 106 -13.03 27.32 0.75
CA LEU A 106 -13.66 27.86 -0.47
C LEU A 106 -14.35 29.22 -0.25
N GLY A 107 -14.36 29.74 0.98
CA GLY A 107 -14.99 31.02 1.30
C GLY A 107 -16.52 31.02 1.16
N VAL A 108 -17.15 29.84 1.07
CA VAL A 108 -18.61 29.69 0.99
C VAL A 108 -19.15 29.74 2.42
N SER A 109 -19.44 30.95 2.90
CA SER A 109 -20.23 31.16 4.11
C SER A 109 -21.70 31.18 3.70
N ASP A 110 -22.42 30.09 3.96
CA ASP A 110 -23.86 30.08 3.75
C ASP A 110 -24.51 30.97 4.82
N GLN A 111 -24.81 32.21 4.43
CA GLN A 111 -25.67 33.11 5.20
C GLN A 111 -27.11 32.70 4.93
N VAL A 112 -27.59 31.65 5.60
CA VAL A 112 -29.03 31.41 5.73
C VAL A 112 -29.35 31.10 7.18
N GLN A 113 -30.07 32.05 7.78
CA GLN A 113 -30.68 32.01 9.10
C GLN A 113 -31.56 30.76 9.27
N GLN A 114 -31.52 30.20 10.47
CA GLN A 114 -32.58 29.33 10.97
C GLN A 114 -33.89 30.11 11.08
N GLU A 115 -34.98 29.56 10.53
CA GLU A 115 -36.29 29.65 11.16
C GLU A 115 -36.74 28.24 11.57
N PRO A 116 -37.40 28.08 12.74
CA PRO A 116 -37.84 26.80 13.24
C PRO A 116 -39.22 26.48 12.66
N VAL A 117 -39.34 25.36 11.95
CA VAL A 117 -40.66 24.79 11.64
C VAL A 117 -40.67 23.36 12.12
N ASP A 118 -41.23 23.19 13.31
CA ASP A 118 -41.76 21.91 13.77
C ASP A 118 -42.64 21.31 12.67
N THR A 119 -42.29 20.13 12.19
CA THR A 119 -43.29 19.19 11.69
C THR A 119 -42.95 17.83 12.26
N SER A 120 -43.58 17.58 13.40
CA SER A 120 -44.16 16.33 13.84
C SER A 120 -43.39 15.04 13.51
N LEU A 121 -42.81 14.51 14.58
CA LEU A 121 -42.75 13.10 14.93
C LEU A 121 -43.87 12.27 14.24
N GLU A 122 -43.53 11.49 13.21
CA GLU A 122 -44.20 10.21 12.98
C GLU A 122 -43.21 9.09 13.22
N LYS A 123 -43.46 8.44 14.36
CA LYS A 123 -42.89 7.16 14.77
C LYS A 123 -43.39 6.13 13.75
N LEU A 124 -42.49 5.58 12.93
CA LEU A 124 -42.77 4.35 12.20
C LEU A 124 -41.81 3.25 12.67
N ASP A 125 -42.49 2.16 12.98
CA ASP A 125 -42.11 1.00 13.76
C ASP A 125 -41.13 0.09 13.01
N GLY A 126 -40.27 -0.60 13.76
CA GLY A 126 -39.73 -1.90 13.37
C GLY A 126 -38.74 -1.97 12.19
N GLY A 127 -37.46 -2.18 12.52
CA GLY A 127 -36.51 -2.78 11.57
C GLY A 127 -35.08 -2.30 11.77
N VAL A 128 -34.44 -2.73 12.86
CA VAL A 128 -32.97 -2.73 12.91
C VAL A 128 -32.53 -3.63 11.76
N LEU A 129 -31.93 -3.06 10.70
CA LEU A 129 -31.13 -3.85 9.77
C LEU A 129 -29.89 -4.29 10.54
N SER A 130 -30.07 -5.38 11.31
CA SER A 130 -29.01 -6.07 12.02
C SER A 130 -28.05 -6.54 10.95
N GLN A 131 -26.92 -5.85 10.82
CA GLN A 131 -25.84 -6.33 9.97
C GLN A 131 -25.43 -7.68 10.53
N PRO A 132 -25.45 -8.78 9.75
CA PRO A 132 -25.11 -10.09 10.25
C PRO A 132 -23.65 -10.06 10.70
N ILE A 133 -23.44 -10.21 12.01
CA ILE A 133 -22.10 -10.34 12.59
C ILE A 133 -21.60 -11.73 12.21
N ILE A 134 -20.52 -11.78 11.43
CA ILE A 134 -19.91 -13.03 10.97
C ILE A 134 -19.04 -13.58 12.11
N GLY A 135 -19.37 -14.77 12.60
CA GLY A 135 -18.57 -15.50 13.58
C GLY A 135 -17.19 -15.90 13.03
N MET A 136 -16.25 -16.26 13.92
CA MET A 136 -14.89 -16.67 13.52
C MET A 136 -14.86 -17.92 12.61
N ASP A 137 -15.93 -18.72 12.62
CA ASP A 137 -16.16 -19.88 11.77
C ASP A 137 -16.80 -19.54 10.41
N GLY A 138 -17.02 -18.25 10.13
CA GLY A 138 -17.58 -17.77 8.86
C GLY A 138 -19.09 -17.97 8.72
N THR A 139 -19.78 -18.36 9.80
CA THR A 139 -21.24 -18.46 9.86
C THR A 139 -21.84 -17.32 10.69
N THR A 140 -23.10 -16.97 10.40
CA THR A 140 -23.86 -16.01 11.23
C THR A 140 -24.37 -16.74 12.49
N GLU A 141 -24.89 -16.03 13.51
CA GLU A 141 -25.45 -16.63 14.75
C GLU A 141 -26.49 -17.75 14.52
N ASP A 142 -27.21 -17.71 13.39
CA ASP A 142 -28.16 -18.73 12.95
C ASP A 142 -27.50 -19.94 12.23
N GLY A 143 -26.16 -20.04 12.22
CA GLY A 143 -25.40 -21.07 11.49
C GLY A 143 -25.47 -20.95 9.97
N SER A 144 -26.03 -19.85 9.46
CA SER A 144 -26.21 -19.62 8.02
C SER A 144 -24.99 -18.94 7.41
N VAL A 145 -24.58 -19.44 6.24
CA VAL A 145 -23.48 -18.86 5.47
C VAL A 145 -24.00 -17.62 4.73
N PRO A 146 -23.32 -16.46 4.79
CA PRO A 146 -23.83 -15.20 4.25
C PRO A 146 -24.31 -15.25 2.78
N TYR A 147 -23.63 -16.05 1.94
CA TYR A 147 -24.02 -16.23 0.53
C TYR A 147 -25.40 -16.88 0.36
N LEU A 148 -25.78 -17.80 1.26
CA LEU A 148 -27.08 -18.48 1.20
C LEU A 148 -28.24 -17.54 1.55
N ILE A 149 -28.00 -16.57 2.44
CA ILE A 149 -28.98 -15.54 2.81
C ILE A 149 -29.29 -14.66 1.60
N LEU A 150 -28.25 -14.23 0.88
CA LEU A 150 -28.39 -13.42 -0.34
C LEU A 150 -29.10 -14.18 -1.47
N GLN A 151 -28.79 -15.46 -1.64
CA GLN A 151 -29.44 -16.30 -2.64
C GLN A 151 -30.95 -16.44 -2.38
N LYS A 152 -31.34 -16.64 -1.11
CA LYS A 152 -32.76 -16.69 -0.72
C LYS A 152 -33.47 -15.36 -0.93
N GLN A 153 -32.82 -14.24 -0.63
CA GLN A 153 -33.38 -12.90 -0.87
C GLN A 153 -33.61 -12.63 -2.37
N LEU A 154 -32.69 -13.09 -3.23
CA LEU A 154 -32.84 -13.00 -4.70
C LEU A 154 -33.98 -13.88 -5.21
N GLU A 155 -34.19 -15.07 -4.65
CA GLU A 155 -35.36 -15.90 -4.96
C GLU A 155 -36.67 -15.24 -4.53
N CYS A 156 -36.69 -14.53 -3.40
CA CYS A 156 -37.88 -13.79 -2.93
C CYS A 156 -38.20 -12.52 -3.75
N LEU A 157 -37.29 -12.06 -4.61
CA LEU A 157 -37.46 -10.90 -5.49
C LEU A 157 -37.94 -11.27 -6.91
N ARG A 158 -38.28 -12.54 -7.13
CA ARG A 158 -38.77 -13.08 -8.40
C ARG A 158 -40.26 -13.41 -8.32
#